data_AF-A0A1C7M588-F1
#
_entry.id   AF-A0A1C7M588-F1
#
_cell.length_a   1.000
_cell.length_b   1.000
_cell.length_c   1.000
_cell.angle_alpha   90.00
_cell.angle_beta   90.00
_cell.angle_gamma   90.00
#
_symmetry.space_group_name_H-M   'P 1'
#
loop_
_entity.id
_entity.type
_entity.pdbx_description
1 polymer ?
#
loop_
_entity_poly.entity_id
_entity_poly.type
_entity_poly.pdbx_seq_one_letter_code
_entity_poly.pdbx_strand_id
1 'polypeptide(L)'
;MNTVFRDGSNVLFAGRKTYTALKSCYHRNLEVFKQIYAFESYLNSPAFTDETPVHGDPAVARQAVLERTLEAARAAGSLVGPLTVKVLDHWYAMGWYTLFKKRFRADASGVPVPLFGQTGAFPLPGMASPAAQAQTNIDPRLVTVSNGDEDEDAEHEQDQDQLSTTNGHPSPDPGAGSNSVSYARSLLRNPESSPIRSGQLHPHDQSPSMPYAHSPGSAIPSRTSPMNYGSAYPYAAQAPLADPRPPPDWQAQTAQALTQLTAVAQSLLGVCTALADMLRSQADENRARVEMMRRGAEGGGGGASGGHGCRDTAGEGSRDKDTTMMMQKVSYATEVLKNPDMNEEVRRMATDFLKRFFMQE
;
A
#
# COMPACT_ATOMS: atom_id res chain seq x y z
N MET A 1 8.20 -22.21 -16.91
CA MET A 1 8.15 -21.33 -15.72
C MET A 1 6.74 -20.83 -15.39
N ASN A 2 5.87 -20.55 -16.38
CA ASN A 2 4.49 -20.06 -16.13
C ASN A 2 3.59 -21.07 -15.39
N THR A 3 3.77 -22.38 -15.58
CA THR A 3 2.98 -23.43 -14.92
C THR A 3 3.10 -23.39 -13.40
N VAL A 4 4.33 -23.23 -12.88
CA VAL A 4 4.60 -23.16 -11.43
C VAL A 4 3.86 -22.00 -10.74
N PHE A 5 3.74 -20.84 -11.40
CA PHE A 5 2.99 -19.71 -10.85
C PHE A 5 1.49 -19.95 -10.90
N ARG A 6 0.99 -20.64 -11.93
CA ARG A 6 -0.42 -21.01 -12.04
C ARG A 6 -0.80 -21.99 -10.92
N ASP A 7 -0.01 -23.05 -10.77
CA ASP A 7 -0.21 -24.08 -9.75
C ASP A 7 -0.05 -23.50 -8.33
N GLY A 8 0.98 -22.67 -8.12
CA GLY A 8 1.20 -21.98 -6.86
C GLY A 8 0.03 -21.05 -6.50
N SER A 9 -0.55 -20.36 -7.47
CA SER A 9 -1.71 -19.51 -7.20
C SER A 9 -2.95 -20.31 -6.82
N ASN A 10 -3.16 -21.45 -7.49
CA ASN A 10 -4.25 -22.37 -7.16
C ASN A 10 -4.08 -22.96 -5.76
N VAL A 11 -2.87 -23.34 -5.36
CA VAL A 11 -2.61 -23.91 -4.02
C VAL A 11 -2.68 -22.87 -2.92
N LEU A 12 -2.09 -21.68 -3.12
CA LEU A 12 -1.96 -20.67 -2.06
C LEU A 12 -3.21 -19.80 -1.90
N PHE A 13 -3.93 -19.56 -3.00
CA PHE A 13 -5.06 -18.62 -3.02
C PHE A 13 -6.37 -19.25 -3.51
N ALA A 14 -6.42 -20.58 -3.72
CA ALA A 14 -7.59 -21.27 -4.26
C ALA A 14 -8.11 -20.62 -5.56
N GLY A 15 -7.20 -20.14 -6.41
CA GLY A 15 -7.53 -19.44 -7.65
C GLY A 15 -7.99 -17.99 -7.50
N ARG A 16 -8.16 -17.46 -6.26
CA ARG A 16 -8.63 -16.07 -6.03
C ARG A 16 -7.64 -15.00 -6.48
N LYS A 17 -6.34 -15.33 -6.56
CA LYS A 17 -5.33 -14.45 -7.15
C LYS A 17 -4.93 -15.00 -8.51
N THR A 18 -4.73 -14.12 -9.47
CA THR A 18 -4.26 -14.51 -10.79
C THR A 18 -2.78 -14.87 -10.74
N TYR A 19 -2.36 -15.80 -11.61
CA TYR A 19 -0.94 -16.14 -11.75
C TYR A 19 -0.09 -14.89 -12.09
N THR A 20 -0.68 -13.91 -12.79
CA THR A 20 -0.08 -12.61 -13.13
C THR A 20 0.25 -11.80 -11.87
N ALA A 21 -0.67 -11.75 -10.90
CA ALA A 21 -0.43 -11.06 -9.64
C ALA A 21 0.71 -11.72 -8.84
N LEU A 22 0.74 -13.05 -8.80
CA LEU A 22 1.80 -13.80 -8.13
C LEU A 22 3.17 -13.60 -8.81
N LYS A 23 3.20 -13.67 -10.14
CA LYS A 23 4.41 -13.41 -10.95
C LYS A 23 4.93 -11.99 -10.73
N SER A 24 4.05 -10.99 -10.79
CA SER A 24 4.40 -9.58 -10.52
C SER A 24 4.96 -9.39 -9.11
N CYS A 25 4.31 -9.98 -8.11
CA CYS A 25 4.78 -9.97 -6.73
C CYS A 25 6.18 -10.60 -6.59
N TYR A 26 6.40 -11.75 -7.22
CA TYR A 26 7.70 -12.42 -7.23
C TYR A 26 8.80 -11.54 -7.84
N HIS A 27 8.57 -10.94 -9.01
CA HIS A 27 9.56 -10.07 -9.65
C HIS A 27 9.89 -8.85 -8.81
N ARG A 28 8.90 -8.20 -8.20
CA ARG A 28 9.14 -7.08 -7.28
C ARG A 28 10.01 -7.50 -6.10
N ASN A 29 9.72 -8.65 -5.50
CA ASN A 29 10.52 -9.18 -4.40
C ASN A 29 11.92 -9.59 -4.84
N LEU A 30 12.08 -10.13 -6.06
CA LEU A 30 13.38 -10.46 -6.61
C LEU A 30 14.26 -9.22 -6.78
N GLU A 31 13.70 -8.09 -7.23
CA GLU A 31 14.45 -6.83 -7.33
C GLU A 31 14.85 -6.29 -5.95
N VAL A 32 13.97 -6.36 -4.94
CA VAL A 32 14.33 -6.01 -3.56
C VAL A 32 15.44 -6.91 -3.03
N PHE A 33 15.37 -8.21 -3.31
CA PHE A 33 16.44 -9.14 -2.94
C PHE A 33 17.79 -8.76 -3.57
N LYS A 34 17.83 -8.41 -4.87
CA LYS A 34 19.05 -7.96 -5.54
C LYS A 34 19.65 -6.71 -4.89
N GLN A 35 18.80 -5.76 -4.49
CA GLN A 35 19.22 -4.55 -3.78
C GLN A 35 19.83 -4.87 -2.41
N ILE A 36 19.17 -5.73 -1.63
CA ILE A 36 19.68 -6.17 -0.33
C ILE A 36 21.01 -6.93 -0.50
N TYR A 37 21.12 -7.76 -1.54
CA TYR A 37 22.32 -8.52 -1.84
C TYR A 37 23.49 -7.61 -2.26
N ALA A 38 23.24 -6.61 -3.10
CA ALA A 38 24.24 -5.61 -3.46
C ALA A 38 24.71 -4.79 -2.24
N PHE A 39 23.79 -4.49 -1.33
CA PHE A 39 24.13 -3.84 -0.06
C PHE A 39 25.00 -4.74 0.83
N GLU A 40 24.69 -6.03 0.94
CA GLU A 40 25.54 -6.99 1.66
C GLU A 40 26.95 -7.10 1.05
N SER A 41 27.05 -7.19 -0.27
CA SER A 41 28.34 -7.19 -0.96
C SER A 41 29.17 -5.93 -0.67
N TYR A 42 28.50 -4.78 -0.54
CA TYR A 42 29.14 -3.53 -0.14
C TYR A 42 29.64 -3.59 1.32
N LEU A 43 28.85 -4.12 2.25
CA LEU A 43 29.25 -4.28 3.66
C LEU A 43 30.46 -5.23 3.82
N ASN A 44 30.56 -6.24 2.97
CA ASN A 44 31.69 -7.17 2.96
C ASN A 44 32.92 -6.60 2.21
N SER A 45 32.80 -5.44 1.58
CA SER A 45 33.91 -4.78 0.89
C SER A 45 34.90 -4.21 1.90
N PRO A 46 36.22 -4.36 1.68
CA PRO A 46 37.23 -3.77 2.57
C PRO A 46 37.20 -2.24 2.61
N ALA A 47 36.50 -1.60 1.66
CA ALA A 47 36.27 -0.16 1.66
C ALA A 47 35.31 0.32 2.77
N PHE A 48 34.53 -0.60 3.35
CA PHE A 48 33.68 -0.28 4.49
C PHE A 48 34.51 -0.39 5.77
N THR A 49 35.11 0.73 6.20
CA THR A 49 35.66 0.87 7.55
C THR A 49 34.52 1.04 8.53
N ASP A 50 34.35 0.06 9.42
CA ASP A 50 33.34 0.06 10.47
C ASP A 50 33.58 1.25 11.42
N GLU A 51 32.82 2.33 11.24
CA GLU A 51 32.79 3.41 12.20
C GLU A 51 32.04 2.91 13.44
N THR A 52 32.80 2.50 14.45
CA THR A 52 32.27 2.00 15.72
C THR A 52 31.24 2.98 16.29
N PRO A 53 30.00 2.54 16.60
CA PRO A 53 28.94 3.42 17.03
C PRO A 53 29.24 4.05 18.38
N VAL A 54 29.12 5.38 18.45
CA VAL A 54 29.25 6.16 19.68
C VAL A 54 28.00 5.98 20.54
N HIS A 55 28.21 5.64 21.82
CA HIS A 55 27.24 5.43 22.91
C HIS A 55 25.86 6.12 22.75
N GLY A 56 24.82 5.34 22.45
CA GLY A 56 23.42 5.78 22.38
C GLY A 56 22.46 4.60 22.47
N ASP A 57 21.14 4.85 22.47
CA ASP A 57 20.10 3.80 22.44
C ASP A 57 20.39 2.84 21.28
N PRO A 58 20.60 1.53 21.55
CA PRO A 58 21.09 0.58 20.56
C PRO A 58 20.17 0.45 19.35
N ALA A 59 18.85 0.65 19.51
CA ALA A 59 17.91 0.51 18.40
C ALA A 59 17.92 1.72 17.46
N VAL A 60 17.88 2.93 18.02
CA VAL A 60 17.91 4.18 17.26
C VAL A 60 19.28 4.39 16.62
N ALA A 61 20.36 4.13 17.36
CA ALA A 61 21.72 4.20 16.84
C ALA A 61 21.94 3.21 15.69
N ARG A 62 21.45 1.98 15.81
CA ARG A 62 21.50 0.99 14.73
C ARG A 62 20.78 1.48 13.48
N GLN A 63 19.59 2.06 13.62
CA GLN A 63 18.85 2.57 12.46
C GLN A 63 19.61 3.70 11.77
N ALA A 64 20.13 4.68 12.53
CA ALA A 64 20.89 5.79 11.99
C ALA A 64 22.18 5.32 11.28
N VAL A 65 22.88 4.33 11.84
CA VAL A 65 24.06 3.72 11.21
C VAL A 65 23.67 3.05 9.89
N LEU A 66 22.62 2.22 9.87
CA LEU A 66 22.18 1.54 8.65
C LEU A 66 21.72 2.53 7.57
N GLU A 67 21.03 3.61 7.94
CA GLU A 67 20.64 4.66 7.01
C GLU A 67 21.86 5.37 6.41
N ARG A 68 22.84 5.73 7.23
CA ARG A 68 24.10 6.32 6.78
C ARG A 68 24.89 5.39 5.87
N THR A 69 24.96 4.10 6.22
CA THR A 69 25.66 3.09 5.41
C THR A 69 24.97 2.81 4.09
N LEU A 70 23.64 2.81 4.04
CA LEU A 70 22.88 2.73 2.79
C LEU A 70 23.18 3.92 1.88
N GLU A 71 23.24 5.13 2.43
CA GLU A 71 23.59 6.33 1.68
C GLU A 71 25.03 6.28 1.14
N ALA A 72 25.98 5.83 1.96
CA ALA A 72 27.36 5.61 1.54
C ALA A 72 27.46 4.56 0.42
N ALA A 73 26.69 3.48 0.49
CA ALA A 73 26.64 2.45 -0.55
C ALA A 73 26.10 3.01 -1.89
N ARG A 74 25.07 3.86 -1.84
CA ARG A 74 24.55 4.56 -3.05
C ARG A 74 25.58 5.53 -3.61
N ALA A 75 26.25 6.31 -2.76
CA ALA A 75 27.31 7.24 -3.17
C ALA A 75 28.51 6.50 -3.80
N ALA A 76 28.80 5.27 -3.35
CA ALA A 76 29.81 4.40 -3.94
C ALA A 76 29.35 3.71 -5.25
N GLY A 77 28.13 3.99 -5.74
CA GLY A 77 27.60 3.41 -6.97
C GLY A 77 27.08 1.98 -6.83
N SER A 78 26.87 1.47 -5.61
CA SER A 78 26.28 0.14 -5.41
C SER A 78 24.80 0.15 -5.82
N LEU A 79 24.33 -0.96 -6.40
CA LEU A 79 22.97 -1.13 -6.95
C LEU A 79 21.90 -1.36 -5.85
N VAL A 80 21.95 -0.56 -4.79
CA VAL A 80 21.06 -0.65 -3.62
C VAL A 80 19.68 -0.04 -3.91
N GLY A 81 19.58 0.87 -4.88
CA GLY A 81 18.30 1.49 -5.26
C GLY A 81 17.60 2.24 -4.11
N PRO A 82 16.26 2.36 -4.13
CA PRO A 82 15.47 3.06 -3.11
C PRO A 82 15.21 2.21 -1.85
N LEU A 83 16.16 1.36 -1.46
CA LEU A 83 16.03 0.49 -0.28
C LEU A 83 16.03 1.31 1.02
N THR A 84 15.15 0.96 1.96
CA THR A 84 15.05 1.61 3.27
C THR A 84 15.32 0.60 4.40
N VAL A 85 15.74 1.08 5.58
CA VAL A 85 16.01 0.22 6.74
C VAL A 85 14.77 -0.55 7.21
N LYS A 86 13.57 0.05 7.10
CA LYS A 86 12.31 -0.63 7.41
C LYS A 86 12.06 -1.83 6.50
N VAL A 87 12.36 -1.70 5.21
CA VAL A 87 12.21 -2.81 4.25
C VAL A 87 13.19 -3.93 4.55
N LEU A 88 14.45 -3.58 4.87
CA LEU A 88 15.45 -4.55 5.33
C LEU A 88 14.95 -5.33 6.55
N ASP A 89 14.58 -4.62 7.62
CA ASP A 89 14.14 -5.24 8.88
C ASP A 89 12.94 -6.15 8.67
N HIS A 90 11.95 -5.70 7.89
CA HIS A 90 10.79 -6.51 7.54
C HIS A 90 11.15 -7.77 6.74
N TRP A 91 12.06 -7.66 5.77
CA TRP A 91 12.53 -8.79 4.96
C TRP A 91 13.25 -9.86 5.78
N TYR A 92 14.07 -9.43 6.75
CA TYR A 92 14.74 -10.32 7.68
C TYR A 92 13.75 -10.96 8.66
N ALA A 93 12.82 -10.18 9.23
CA ALA A 93 11.80 -10.68 10.14
C ALA A 93 10.88 -11.74 9.49
N MET A 94 10.52 -11.54 8.21
CA MET A 94 9.74 -12.51 7.43
C MET A 94 10.56 -13.72 6.96
N GLY A 95 11.89 -13.72 7.15
CA GLY A 95 12.79 -14.78 6.69
C GLY A 95 12.95 -14.87 5.17
N TRP A 96 12.45 -13.87 4.42
CA TRP A 96 12.50 -13.85 2.95
C TRP A 96 13.92 -13.77 2.44
N TYR A 97 14.77 -12.97 3.08
CA TYR A 97 16.16 -12.85 2.70
C TYR A 97 16.89 -14.21 2.77
N THR A 98 16.72 -14.95 3.86
CA THR A 98 17.29 -16.30 4.02
C THR A 98 16.78 -17.27 2.94
N LEU A 99 15.48 -17.19 2.60
CA LEU A 99 14.87 -18.02 1.57
C LEU A 99 15.47 -17.74 0.19
N PHE A 100 15.57 -16.47 -0.21
CA PHE A 100 16.15 -16.10 -1.49
C PHE A 100 17.65 -16.40 -1.53
N LYS A 101 18.40 -16.07 -0.48
CA LYS A 101 19.84 -16.35 -0.40
C LYS A 101 20.17 -17.84 -0.54
N LYS A 102 19.31 -18.75 -0.08
CA LYS A 102 19.49 -20.21 -0.30
C LYS A 102 19.29 -20.64 -1.76
N ARG A 103 18.53 -19.88 -2.54
CA ARG A 103 18.17 -20.21 -3.93
C ARG A 103 19.03 -19.47 -4.96
N PHE A 104 19.85 -18.52 -4.52
CA PHE A 104 20.69 -17.68 -5.36
C PHE A 104 22.13 -17.74 -4.86
N ARG A 105 23.09 -17.71 -5.79
CA ARG A 105 24.53 -17.61 -5.48
C ARG A 105 25.11 -16.35 -6.10
N ALA A 106 26.13 -15.77 -5.46
CA ALA A 106 26.96 -14.78 -6.13
C ALA A 106 27.65 -15.47 -7.31
N ASP A 107 27.47 -14.91 -8.49
CA ASP A 107 28.37 -15.14 -9.60
C ASP A 107 29.71 -14.42 -9.37
N ALA A 108 30.73 -14.70 -10.18
CA ALA A 108 32.02 -13.99 -10.15
C ALA A 108 31.88 -12.47 -10.30
N SER A 109 30.77 -12.01 -10.90
CA SER A 109 30.38 -10.60 -11.04
C SER A 109 29.75 -9.98 -9.79
N GLY A 110 29.49 -10.76 -8.73
CA GLY A 110 28.78 -10.30 -7.53
C GLY A 110 27.26 -10.15 -7.70
N VAL A 111 26.72 -10.47 -8.88
CA VAL A 111 25.28 -10.46 -9.16
C VAL A 111 24.66 -11.79 -8.72
N PRO A 112 23.51 -11.78 -8.01
CA PRO A 112 22.87 -13.01 -7.60
C PRO A 112 22.28 -13.75 -8.80
N VAL A 113 22.79 -14.95 -9.07
CA VAL A 113 22.31 -15.84 -10.14
C VAL A 113 21.49 -16.98 -9.52
N PRO A 114 20.29 -17.29 -10.06
CA PRO A 114 19.49 -18.40 -9.57
C PRO A 114 20.23 -19.73 -9.68
N LEU A 115 20.13 -20.55 -8.64
CA LEU A 115 20.69 -21.89 -8.60
C LEU A 115 19.72 -22.88 -9.30
N PHE A 116 19.65 -22.83 -10.64
CA PHE A 116 18.87 -23.82 -11.38
C PHE A 116 19.66 -25.15 -11.46
N GLY A 117 19.06 -26.25 -11.00
CA GLY A 117 19.50 -27.60 -11.33
C GLY A 117 20.43 -28.32 -10.35
N GLN A 118 20.75 -27.76 -9.17
CA GLN A 118 21.59 -28.45 -8.18
C GLN A 118 20.83 -29.15 -7.05
N THR A 119 19.52 -28.91 -6.93
CA THR A 119 18.64 -29.65 -6.01
C THR A 119 18.29 -31.00 -6.62
N GLY A 120 19.16 -32.01 -6.52
CA GLY A 120 18.75 -33.37 -6.90
C GLY A 120 19.81 -34.46 -6.93
N ALA A 121 21.10 -34.14 -7.09
CA ALA A 121 22.14 -35.15 -6.87
C ALA A 121 22.53 -35.16 -5.40
N PHE A 122 21.67 -35.75 -4.55
CA PHE A 122 22.17 -36.29 -3.29
C PHE A 122 23.30 -37.26 -3.67
N PRO A 123 24.54 -37.09 -3.16
CA PRO A 123 25.57 -38.08 -3.37
C PRO A 123 25.14 -39.33 -2.62
N LEU A 124 24.55 -40.29 -3.35
CA LEU A 124 24.48 -41.66 -2.87
C LEU A 124 25.93 -42.11 -2.62
N PRO A 125 26.29 -42.46 -1.37
CA PRO A 125 27.63 -42.90 -1.06
C PRO A 125 27.87 -44.23 -1.76
N GLY A 126 28.70 -44.25 -2.80
CA GLY A 126 29.18 -45.49 -3.42
C GLY A 126 29.27 -45.54 -4.94
N MET A 127 28.76 -44.55 -5.68
CA MET A 127 28.96 -44.52 -7.14
C MET A 127 30.03 -43.52 -7.52
N ALA A 128 31.26 -44.02 -7.65
CA ALA A 128 32.31 -43.36 -8.40
C ALA A 128 31.83 -43.21 -9.85
N SER A 129 31.41 -42.00 -10.23
CA SER A 129 31.13 -41.68 -11.63
C SER A 129 32.34 -40.94 -12.22
N PRO A 130 32.84 -41.38 -13.38
CA PRO A 130 34.02 -40.80 -13.99
C PRO A 130 33.72 -39.42 -14.55
N ALA A 131 34.75 -38.58 -14.59
CA ALA A 131 34.73 -37.26 -15.19
C ALA A 131 34.09 -37.29 -16.59
N ALA A 132 32.93 -36.65 -16.73
CA ALA A 132 32.34 -36.32 -18.02
C ALA A 132 32.03 -34.82 -18.02
N GLN A 133 32.83 -34.11 -18.83
CA GLN A 133 32.63 -32.73 -19.23
C GLN A 133 31.22 -32.58 -19.84
N ALA A 134 30.29 -31.97 -19.11
CA ALA A 134 29.06 -31.47 -19.70
C ALA A 134 29.29 -30.03 -20.15
N GLN A 135 29.74 -29.88 -21.39
CA GLN A 135 29.64 -28.63 -22.13
C GLN A 135 28.15 -28.24 -22.20
N THR A 136 27.80 -27.09 -21.63
CA THR A 136 26.50 -26.44 -21.84
C THR A 136 26.48 -25.85 -23.25
N ASN A 137 26.21 -26.69 -24.25
CA ASN A 137 25.90 -26.26 -25.60
C ASN A 137 24.37 -26.15 -25.73
N ILE A 138 23.81 -25.08 -25.18
CA ILE A 138 22.42 -24.68 -25.46
C ILE A 138 22.51 -23.74 -26.66
N ASP A 139 21.99 -24.22 -27.80
CA ASP A 139 21.96 -23.50 -29.07
C ASP A 139 21.18 -22.18 -28.95
N PRO A 140 21.81 -21.01 -29.16
CA PRO A 140 21.14 -19.70 -29.07
C PRO A 140 20.13 -19.45 -30.20
N ARG A 141 19.96 -20.36 -31.18
CA ARG A 141 18.99 -20.19 -32.27
C ARG A 141 17.58 -20.68 -31.96
N LEU A 142 17.38 -21.36 -30.83
CA LEU A 142 16.07 -21.81 -30.34
C LEU A 142 15.29 -20.75 -29.51
N VAL A 143 15.84 -19.54 -29.33
CA VAL A 143 15.17 -18.43 -28.62
C VAL A 143 14.55 -17.40 -29.57
N THR A 144 14.65 -17.59 -30.89
CA THR A 144 13.84 -16.87 -31.88
C THR A 144 12.54 -17.62 -32.14
N VAL A 145 11.60 -17.53 -31.19
CA VAL A 145 10.20 -17.88 -31.43
C VAL A 145 9.45 -16.58 -31.68
N SER A 146 8.98 -16.47 -32.92
CA SER A 146 7.89 -15.64 -33.46
C SER A 146 7.25 -14.60 -32.53
N ASN A 147 7.48 -13.33 -32.88
CA ASN A 147 6.43 -12.32 -32.79
C ASN A 147 5.42 -12.62 -33.91
N GLY A 148 4.19 -12.96 -33.55
CA GLY A 148 3.09 -13.12 -34.49
C GLY A 148 2.35 -14.42 -34.25
N ASP A 149 1.53 -14.45 -33.21
CA ASP A 149 0.24 -15.15 -33.23
C ASP A 149 -0.70 -14.36 -32.31
N GLU A 150 -1.75 -13.87 -32.94
CA GLU A 150 -2.88 -13.16 -32.37
C GLU A 150 -3.79 -14.20 -31.72
N ASP A 151 -3.71 -14.37 -30.40
CA ASP A 151 -4.76 -15.07 -29.65
C ASP A 151 -5.88 -14.08 -29.34
N GLU A 152 -6.78 -13.93 -30.32
CA GLU A 152 -8.17 -13.55 -30.12
C GLU A 152 -8.88 -14.65 -29.32
N ASP A 153 -8.77 -14.64 -27.99
CA ASP A 153 -9.67 -15.42 -27.14
C ASP A 153 -10.80 -14.52 -26.58
N ALA A 154 -11.83 -14.49 -27.41
CA ALA A 154 -13.26 -14.40 -27.15
C ALA A 154 -13.72 -14.18 -25.69
N GLU A 155 -14.42 -13.07 -25.55
CA GLU A 155 -15.43 -12.75 -24.56
C GLU A 155 -16.50 -13.85 -24.46
N HIS A 156 -16.72 -14.43 -23.27
CA HIS A 156 -18.01 -15.02 -22.84
C HIS A 156 -18.04 -15.17 -21.31
N GLU A 157 -18.43 -14.10 -20.61
CA GLU A 157 -19.16 -14.22 -19.34
C GLU A 157 -20.50 -13.50 -19.53
N GLN A 158 -21.49 -14.30 -19.93
CA GLN A 158 -22.87 -13.91 -20.10
C GLN A 158 -23.60 -14.20 -18.78
N ASP A 159 -24.27 -13.17 -18.27
CA ASP A 159 -25.26 -13.22 -17.20
C ASP A 159 -26.16 -14.46 -17.28
N GLN A 160 -26.23 -15.23 -16.19
CA GLN A 160 -27.34 -16.14 -15.94
C GLN A 160 -27.49 -16.43 -14.45
N ASP A 161 -28.23 -15.56 -13.75
CA ASP A 161 -29.03 -15.93 -12.58
C ASP A 161 -30.24 -14.98 -12.48
N GLN A 162 -31.18 -15.16 -13.41
CA GLN A 162 -32.57 -14.70 -13.29
C GLN A 162 -33.49 -15.92 -13.40
N LEU A 163 -33.95 -16.42 -12.25
CA LEU A 163 -35.15 -17.24 -12.15
C LEU A 163 -36.30 -16.37 -11.63
N SER A 164 -37.17 -15.97 -12.56
CA SER A 164 -38.49 -15.42 -12.26
C SER A 164 -39.44 -16.54 -11.85
N THR A 165 -40.14 -16.36 -10.73
CA THR A 165 -41.40 -17.08 -10.46
C THR A 165 -42.49 -16.05 -10.14
N THR A 166 -43.24 -15.72 -11.19
CA THR A 166 -44.67 -15.37 -11.27
C THR A 166 -45.44 -14.86 -10.04
N ASN A 167 -45.99 -13.65 -10.21
CA ASN A 167 -47.36 -13.20 -9.94
C ASN A 167 -48.16 -13.72 -8.73
N GLY A 168 -48.67 -12.77 -7.94
CA GLY A 168 -49.86 -12.97 -7.12
C GLY A 168 -50.14 -11.82 -6.14
N HIS A 169 -50.70 -10.71 -6.62
CA HIS A 169 -51.39 -9.73 -5.79
C HIS A 169 -52.84 -10.22 -5.54
N PRO A 170 -53.37 -10.11 -4.32
CA PRO A 170 -54.48 -9.18 -4.17
C PRO A 170 -54.44 -8.34 -2.87
N SER A 171 -55.29 -7.33 -2.90
CA SER A 171 -55.47 -6.22 -1.95
C SER A 171 -56.43 -6.60 -0.78
N PRO A 172 -56.95 -5.67 0.06
CA PRO A 172 -56.61 -5.55 1.48
C PRO A 172 -57.78 -5.85 2.46
N ASP A 173 -57.49 -5.79 3.78
CA ASP A 173 -58.24 -5.15 4.90
C ASP A 173 -58.08 -5.94 6.25
N PRO A 174 -58.59 -5.49 7.42
CA PRO A 174 -57.77 -4.97 8.53
C PRO A 174 -57.89 -5.77 9.83
N GLY A 175 -56.98 -5.57 10.81
CA GLY A 175 -57.26 -6.02 12.18
C GLY A 175 -56.06 -6.19 13.13
N ALA A 176 -55.88 -5.17 13.98
CA ALA A 176 -55.62 -5.25 15.43
C ALA A 176 -54.41 -6.02 16.02
N GLY A 177 -53.63 -5.29 16.83
CA GLY A 177 -52.87 -5.79 17.99
C GLY A 177 -51.36 -5.48 17.96
N SER A 178 -50.88 -4.38 18.56
CA SER A 178 -50.26 -4.32 19.92
C SER A 178 -49.05 -5.26 20.09
N ASN A 179 -47.81 -4.87 20.42
CA ASN A 179 -47.26 -3.82 21.31
C ASN A 179 -45.82 -3.45 20.85
N SER A 180 -45.41 -2.18 20.80
CA SER A 180 -44.71 -1.40 21.86
C SER A 180 -43.48 -2.14 22.43
N VAL A 181 -42.24 -1.62 22.37
CA VAL A 181 -41.74 -0.43 23.07
C VAL A 181 -40.57 0.23 22.31
N SER A 182 -40.71 1.52 22.01
CA SER A 182 -39.62 2.41 21.59
C SER A 182 -39.50 3.55 22.60
N TYR A 183 -38.32 3.71 23.21
CA TYR A 183 -38.01 4.90 24.00
C TYR A 183 -37.51 6.02 23.07
N ALA A 184 -38.28 7.10 23.06
CA ALA A 184 -37.90 8.39 22.51
C ALA A 184 -36.94 9.13 23.45
N ARG A 185 -36.05 9.96 22.90
CA ARG A 185 -35.66 11.19 23.58
C ARG A 185 -35.47 12.34 22.60
N SER A 186 -36.19 13.41 22.91
CA SER A 186 -36.50 14.57 22.08
C SER A 186 -35.44 15.67 22.12
N LEU A 187 -35.50 16.44 21.04
CA LEU A 187 -35.08 17.82 20.81
C LEU A 187 -35.40 18.81 21.96
N LEU A 188 -34.45 19.71 22.20
CA LEU A 188 -34.54 21.09 22.76
C LEU A 188 -33.29 21.79 22.20
N ARG A 189 -33.25 22.88 21.41
CA ARG A 189 -34.01 24.14 21.23
C ARG A 189 -34.12 25.00 22.49
N ASN A 190 -33.21 25.97 22.65
CA ASN A 190 -33.49 27.34 23.14
C ASN A 190 -32.30 28.31 22.90
N PRO A 191 -32.48 29.65 23.01
CA PRO A 191 -31.82 30.65 22.16
C PRO A 191 -30.93 31.66 22.92
N GLU A 192 -30.36 32.56 22.12
CA GLU A 192 -29.72 33.86 22.38
C GLU A 192 -29.64 34.45 23.81
N SER A 193 -28.44 34.92 24.15
CA SER A 193 -28.23 36.28 24.71
C SER A 193 -26.75 36.71 24.55
N SER A 194 -26.52 37.77 23.78
CA SER A 194 -25.37 38.69 23.89
C SER A 194 -25.79 39.89 24.76
N PRO A 195 -24.97 40.94 25.07
CA PRO A 195 -23.56 41.22 24.74
C PRO A 195 -22.72 41.73 25.95
N ILE A 196 -21.40 41.99 25.77
CA ILE A 196 -20.72 43.22 26.23
C ILE A 196 -19.31 43.33 25.60
N ARG A 197 -18.99 44.58 25.28
CA ARG A 197 -17.94 45.16 24.44
C ARG A 197 -16.72 45.53 25.27
N SER A 198 -15.51 45.33 24.75
CA SER A 198 -14.25 46.09 24.97
C SER A 198 -13.22 45.39 24.06
N GLY A 199 -12.59 45.95 23.02
CA GLY A 199 -12.14 47.31 22.79
C GLY A 199 -10.61 47.28 22.77
N GLN A 200 -9.97 46.86 21.67
CA GLN A 200 -8.55 47.18 21.44
C GLN A 200 -8.15 47.16 19.95
N LEU A 201 -7.27 48.11 19.63
CA LEU A 201 -6.91 48.66 18.33
C LEU A 201 -5.62 48.03 17.78
N HIS A 202 -5.60 47.77 16.46
CA HIS A 202 -4.46 47.76 15.51
C HIS A 202 -3.27 46.77 15.73
N PRO A 203 -2.38 46.52 14.72
CA PRO A 203 -2.41 46.89 13.30
C PRO A 203 -2.17 45.71 12.31
N HIS A 204 -2.30 46.03 11.02
CA HIS A 204 -1.85 45.30 9.84
C HIS A 204 -0.48 44.62 9.98
N ASP A 205 -0.41 43.35 9.58
CA ASP A 205 0.85 42.74 9.14
C ASP A 205 0.72 42.26 7.68
N GLN A 206 1.76 42.57 6.92
CA GLN A 206 1.83 42.51 5.46
C GLN A 206 2.28 41.11 5.04
N SER A 207 1.50 40.48 4.16
CA SER A 207 1.94 39.29 3.44
C SER A 207 3.10 39.62 2.50
N PRO A 208 4.25 38.92 2.56
CA PRO A 208 5.32 39.10 1.60
C PRO A 208 4.97 38.44 0.26
N SER A 209 4.81 39.27 -0.76
CA SER A 209 4.72 38.88 -2.17
C SER A 209 6.04 38.24 -2.62
N MET A 210 6.01 36.96 -3.00
CA MET A 210 7.15 36.30 -3.63
C MET A 210 7.28 36.71 -5.10
N PRO A 211 8.48 37.02 -5.60
CA PRO A 211 8.70 37.37 -7.01
C PRO A 211 8.64 36.13 -7.91
N TYR A 212 7.95 36.28 -9.04
CA TYR A 212 7.91 35.32 -10.13
C TYR A 212 9.31 35.10 -10.71
N ALA A 213 9.82 33.87 -10.64
CA ALA A 213 10.99 33.44 -11.38
C ALA A 213 10.59 33.10 -12.82
N HIS A 214 11.16 33.82 -13.77
CA HIS A 214 11.07 33.57 -15.20
C HIS A 214 11.73 32.22 -15.53
N SER A 215 10.94 31.27 -16.04
CA SER A 215 11.48 30.05 -16.66
C SER A 215 11.84 30.33 -18.12
N PRO A 216 13.06 30.01 -18.57
CA PRO A 216 13.43 30.11 -19.98
C PRO A 216 12.79 28.98 -20.78
N GLY A 217 12.23 29.32 -21.93
CA GLY A 217 11.49 28.43 -22.81
C GLY A 217 12.34 27.27 -23.33
N SER A 218 11.81 26.05 -23.17
CA SER A 218 12.25 24.90 -23.96
C SER A 218 11.42 24.84 -25.23
N ALA A 219 12.10 25.05 -26.35
CA ALA A 219 11.57 24.95 -27.70
C ALA A 219 11.07 23.52 -27.98
N ILE A 220 9.83 23.42 -28.44
CA ILE A 220 9.25 22.20 -28.99
C ILE A 220 9.80 22.04 -30.42
N PRO A 221 10.40 20.89 -30.80
CA PRO A 221 10.74 20.64 -32.20
C PRO A 221 9.46 20.37 -33.00
N SER A 222 9.16 21.29 -33.91
CA SER A 222 8.13 21.15 -34.94
C SER A 222 8.43 19.93 -35.80
N ARG A 223 7.53 18.94 -35.73
CA ARG A 223 7.56 17.75 -36.57
C ARG A 223 7.11 18.14 -37.98
N THR A 224 8.03 17.97 -38.92
CA THR A 224 7.87 18.22 -40.35
C THR A 224 6.84 17.26 -40.96
N SER A 225 5.86 17.85 -41.65
CA SER A 225 4.95 17.13 -42.56
C SER A 225 5.72 16.59 -43.77
N PRO A 226 5.47 15.35 -44.22
CA PRO A 226 5.99 14.91 -45.51
C PRO A 226 5.14 15.48 -46.66
N MET A 227 5.88 15.96 -47.66
CA MET A 227 5.43 16.42 -48.97
C MET A 227 4.48 15.43 -49.64
N ASN A 228 3.28 15.92 -49.94
CA ASN A 228 2.31 15.31 -50.84
C ASN A 228 2.66 15.71 -52.27
N TYR A 229 3.25 14.80 -53.04
CA TYR A 229 3.46 15.00 -54.48
C TYR A 229 2.19 14.62 -55.23
N GLY A 230 1.70 15.59 -56.00
CA GLY A 230 0.49 15.49 -56.78
C GLY A 230 0.52 14.37 -57.81
N SER A 231 -0.65 13.76 -57.99
CA SER A 231 -1.00 13.07 -59.22
C SER A 231 -2.29 13.67 -59.73
N ALA A 232 -2.16 14.38 -60.85
CA ALA A 232 -3.26 14.97 -61.58
C ALA A 232 -3.95 13.87 -62.41
N TYR A 233 -5.25 13.66 -62.19
CA TYR A 233 -6.12 12.97 -63.13
C TYR A 233 -7.30 13.87 -63.51
N PRO A 234 -7.69 13.90 -64.80
CA PRO A 234 -8.72 14.80 -65.29
C PRO A 234 -10.13 14.22 -65.04
N TYR A 235 -11.00 15.13 -64.60
CA TYR A 235 -12.46 15.19 -64.76
C TYR A 235 -13.17 13.96 -65.36
N ALA A 236 -13.92 13.26 -64.50
CA ALA A 236 -15.12 12.52 -64.89
C ALA A 236 -16.35 13.22 -64.31
N ALA A 237 -17.37 13.36 -65.14
CA ALA A 237 -18.60 14.11 -64.90
C ALA A 237 -19.32 13.70 -63.60
N GLN A 238 -19.66 14.70 -62.79
CA GLN A 238 -20.47 14.54 -61.58
C GLN A 238 -21.91 14.14 -61.94
N ALA A 239 -22.32 12.94 -61.52
CA ALA A 239 -23.72 12.62 -61.32
C ALA A 239 -24.20 13.25 -60.00
N PRO A 240 -25.47 13.69 -59.90
CA PRO A 240 -26.00 14.31 -58.69
C PRO A 240 -26.03 13.27 -57.56
N LEU A 241 -25.15 13.46 -56.58
CA LEU A 241 -25.12 12.69 -55.34
C LEU A 241 -26.41 12.95 -54.56
N ALA A 242 -27.24 11.92 -54.44
CA ALA A 242 -28.32 11.88 -53.46
C ALA A 242 -27.69 11.93 -52.06
N ASP A 243 -28.06 12.96 -51.30
CA ASP A 243 -27.60 13.23 -49.95
C ASP A 243 -28.00 12.07 -49.01
N PRO A 244 -27.05 11.25 -48.51
CA PRO A 244 -27.37 10.15 -47.61
C PRO A 244 -27.69 10.74 -46.24
N ARG A 245 -28.98 10.94 -45.97
CA ARG A 245 -29.48 11.28 -44.64
C ARG A 245 -28.97 10.22 -43.64
N PRO A 246 -28.16 10.60 -42.64
CA PRO A 246 -27.70 9.66 -41.63
C PRO A 246 -28.89 9.14 -40.83
N PRO A 247 -28.90 7.84 -40.45
CA PRO A 247 -29.97 7.26 -39.65
C PRO A 247 -30.06 7.98 -38.28
N PRO A 248 -31.27 8.36 -37.82
CA PRO A 248 -31.45 9.17 -36.61
C PRO A 248 -31.03 8.49 -35.30
N ASP A 249 -30.78 7.19 -35.31
CA ASP A 249 -30.54 6.40 -34.09
C ASP A 249 -29.14 6.60 -33.49
N TRP A 250 -28.14 6.97 -34.31
CA TRP A 250 -26.76 7.15 -33.85
C TRP A 250 -26.60 8.33 -32.87
N GLN A 251 -27.40 9.38 -33.04
CA GLN A 251 -27.35 10.57 -32.20
C GLN A 251 -27.89 10.28 -30.79
N ALA A 252 -28.87 9.38 -30.66
CA ALA A 252 -29.38 8.95 -29.36
C ALA A 252 -28.36 8.08 -28.60
N GLN A 253 -27.68 7.17 -29.30
CA GLN A 253 -26.67 6.28 -28.71
C GLN A 253 -25.45 7.06 -28.20
N THR A 254 -24.96 8.04 -28.97
CA THR A 254 -23.84 8.90 -28.55
C THR A 254 -24.18 9.77 -27.34
N ALA A 255 -25.40 10.30 -27.27
CA ALA A 255 -25.87 11.05 -26.10
C ALA A 255 -25.94 10.19 -24.82
N GLN A 256 -26.39 8.93 -24.94
CA GLN A 256 -26.41 7.99 -23.81
C GLN A 256 -25.00 7.63 -23.33
N ALA A 257 -24.07 7.35 -24.25
CA ALA A 257 -22.68 7.05 -23.90
C ALA A 257 -22.00 8.21 -23.17
N LEU A 258 -22.20 9.45 -23.63
CA LEU A 258 -21.68 10.65 -22.95
C LEU A 258 -22.28 10.85 -21.55
N THR A 259 -23.57 10.51 -21.38
CA THR A 259 -24.23 10.59 -20.07
C THR A 259 -23.63 9.56 -19.09
N GLN A 260 -23.41 8.32 -19.53
CA GLN A 260 -22.76 7.29 -18.72
C GLN A 260 -21.33 7.66 -18.33
N LEU A 261 -20.54 8.16 -19.29
CA LEU A 261 -19.17 8.62 -19.02
C LEU A 261 -19.14 9.76 -17.99
N THR A 262 -20.09 10.68 -18.09
CA THR A 262 -20.23 11.80 -17.14
C THR A 262 -20.57 11.29 -15.73
N ALA A 263 -21.47 10.30 -15.62
CA ALA A 263 -21.83 9.70 -14.33
C ALA A 263 -20.63 8.99 -13.67
N VAL A 264 -19.85 8.23 -14.46
CA VAL A 264 -18.63 7.57 -13.97
C VAL A 264 -17.59 8.60 -13.51
N ALA A 265 -17.40 9.68 -14.26
CA ALA A 265 -16.48 10.76 -13.87
C ALA A 265 -16.90 11.40 -12.54
N GLN A 266 -18.18 11.69 -12.35
CA GLN A 266 -18.71 12.24 -11.10
C GLN A 266 -18.52 11.29 -9.91
N SER A 267 -18.74 9.99 -10.11
CA SER A 267 -18.49 8.97 -9.09
C SER A 267 -17.01 8.92 -8.69
N LEU A 268 -16.11 8.95 -9.67
CA LEU A 268 -14.66 8.95 -9.42
C LEU A 268 -14.22 10.21 -8.65
N LEU A 269 -14.74 11.39 -9.01
CA LEU A 269 -14.47 12.62 -8.26
C LEU A 269 -14.92 12.49 -6.79
N GLY A 270 -16.09 11.89 -6.53
CA GLY A 270 -16.59 11.66 -5.17
C GLY A 270 -15.68 10.74 -4.34
N VAL A 271 -15.14 9.68 -4.95
CA VAL A 271 -14.18 8.78 -4.28
C VAL A 271 -12.87 9.51 -3.99
N CYS A 272 -12.36 10.30 -4.94
CA CYS A 272 -11.14 11.09 -4.76
C CYS A 272 -11.29 12.13 -3.62
N THR A 273 -12.44 12.80 -3.51
CA THR A 273 -12.70 13.74 -2.42
C THR A 273 -12.79 13.02 -1.07
N ALA A 274 -13.47 11.88 -1.00
CA ALA A 274 -13.56 11.09 0.23
C ALA A 274 -12.19 10.58 0.70
N LEU A 275 -11.33 10.16 -0.23
CA LEU A 275 -9.97 9.76 0.08
C LEU A 275 -9.12 10.94 0.60
N ALA A 276 -9.25 12.11 -0.02
CA ALA A 276 -8.55 13.31 0.42
C ALA A 276 -8.96 13.73 1.84
N ASP A 277 -10.24 13.63 2.18
CA ASP A 277 -10.73 13.94 3.52
C ASP A 277 -10.28 12.91 4.56
N MET A 278 -10.22 11.63 4.20
CA MET A 278 -9.66 10.58 5.06
C MET A 278 -8.17 10.83 5.36
N LEU A 279 -7.38 11.20 4.35
CA LEU A 279 -5.96 11.51 4.52
C LEU A 279 -5.74 12.76 5.39
N ARG A 280 -6.58 13.79 5.25
CA ARG A 280 -6.55 14.96 6.14
C ARG A 280 -6.90 14.60 7.58
N SER A 281 -7.97 13.85 7.78
CA SER A 281 -8.39 13.36 9.10
C SER A 281 -7.28 12.56 9.79
N GLN A 282 -6.60 11.67 9.04
CA GLN A 282 -5.48 10.89 9.56
C GLN A 282 -4.26 11.77 9.92
N ALA A 283 -3.99 12.83 9.16
CA ALA A 283 -2.93 13.77 9.47
C ALA A 283 -3.22 14.56 10.76
N ASP A 284 -4.48 14.97 10.96
CA ASP A 284 -4.91 15.68 12.17
C ASP A 284 -4.86 14.77 13.41
N GLU A 285 -5.25 13.49 13.29
CA GLU A 285 -5.13 12.51 14.37
C GLU A 285 -3.66 12.28 14.78
N ASN A 286 -2.77 12.13 13.80
CA ASN A 286 -1.34 12.02 14.06
C ASN A 286 -0.78 13.27 14.74
N ARG A 287 -1.23 14.47 14.33
CA ARG A 287 -0.83 15.73 14.96
C ARG A 287 -1.31 15.81 16.41
N ALA A 288 -2.55 15.42 16.68
CA ALA A 288 -3.09 15.37 18.03
C ALA A 288 -2.33 14.37 18.92
N ARG A 289 -1.98 13.19 18.36
CA ARG A 289 -1.18 12.18 19.06
C ARG A 289 0.22 12.66 19.42
N VAL A 290 0.88 13.37 18.51
CA VAL A 290 2.20 13.99 18.78
C VAL A 290 2.08 15.07 19.85
N GLU A 291 1.04 15.91 19.80
CA GLU A 291 0.82 16.95 20.81
C GLU A 291 0.52 16.36 22.21
N MET A 292 -0.20 15.22 22.28
CA MET A 292 -0.39 14.50 23.55
C MET A 292 0.94 13.96 24.10
N MET A 293 1.81 13.40 23.27
CA MET A 293 3.15 12.96 23.70
C MET A 293 4.01 14.14 24.16
N ARG A 294 3.90 15.30 23.49
CA ARG A 294 4.61 16.53 23.88
C ARG A 294 4.15 17.06 25.24
N ARG A 295 2.83 17.10 25.48
CA ARG A 295 2.26 17.52 26.78
C ARG A 295 2.60 16.54 27.91
N GLY A 296 2.66 15.24 27.62
CA GLY A 296 3.10 14.23 28.59
C GLY A 296 4.56 14.43 29.01
N ALA A 297 5.44 14.83 28.08
CA ALA A 297 6.84 15.11 28.37
C ALA A 297 7.03 16.40 29.19
N GLU A 298 6.25 17.46 28.93
CA GLU A 298 6.36 18.74 29.63
C GLU A 298 5.67 18.73 31.01
N GLY A 299 4.59 17.96 31.18
CA GLY A 299 3.82 17.86 32.44
C GLY A 299 4.48 17.02 33.55
N GLY A 300 5.44 16.15 33.21
CA GLY A 300 6.11 15.26 34.18
C GLY A 300 7.29 15.89 34.94
N GLY A 301 7.72 17.11 34.59
CA GLY A 301 8.93 17.74 35.16
C GLY A 301 8.70 18.95 36.08
N GLY A 302 7.45 19.37 36.32
CA GLY A 302 7.14 20.69 36.87
C GLY A 302 6.67 20.75 38.32
N GLY A 303 6.93 19.73 39.14
CA GLY A 303 6.36 19.60 40.49
C GLY A 303 7.38 19.43 41.62
N ALA A 304 8.44 20.24 41.70
CA ALA A 304 9.32 20.24 42.87
C ALA A 304 9.94 21.62 43.13
N SER A 305 9.16 22.53 43.71
CA SER A 305 9.69 23.61 44.55
C SER A 305 8.88 23.62 45.83
N GLY A 306 9.45 23.03 46.89
CA GLY A 306 8.82 23.03 48.21
C GLY A 306 9.31 21.93 49.15
N GLY A 307 10.49 22.12 49.73
CA GLY A 307 10.73 21.76 51.13
C GLY A 307 11.22 20.34 51.44
N HIS A 308 12.50 20.27 51.80
CA HIS A 308 13.05 19.49 52.92
C HIS A 308 12.30 18.21 53.36
N GLY A 309 12.86 17.05 53.00
CA GLY A 309 12.49 15.76 53.59
C GLY A 309 13.30 14.61 53.02
N CYS A 310 14.50 14.42 53.54
CA CYS A 310 15.36 13.26 53.29
C CYS A 310 14.69 11.97 53.81
N ARG A 311 14.27 11.05 52.92
CA ARG A 311 14.28 9.59 53.16
C ARG A 311 13.79 8.76 51.96
N ASP A 312 14.71 7.97 51.39
CA ASP A 312 14.56 6.62 50.83
C ASP A 312 13.17 6.17 50.29
N THR A 313 12.86 6.43 49.02
CA THR A 313 11.81 5.69 48.27
C THR A 313 12.22 5.38 46.82
N ALA A 314 13.12 4.41 46.65
CA ALA A 314 13.53 3.89 45.34
C ALA A 314 12.49 2.94 44.67
N GLY A 315 11.18 3.21 44.81
CA GLY A 315 10.12 2.24 44.43
C GLY A 315 8.99 2.76 43.55
N GLU A 316 8.91 4.05 43.24
CA GLU A 316 7.66 4.63 42.72
C GLU A 316 7.52 4.65 41.19
N GLY A 317 8.61 4.53 40.43
CA GLY A 317 8.57 4.54 38.95
C GLY A 317 8.06 3.27 38.26
N SER A 318 7.66 2.23 39.01
CA SER A 318 7.15 0.97 38.43
C SER A 318 5.65 1.00 38.18
N ARG A 319 4.87 1.72 39.01
CA ARG A 319 3.40 1.67 38.96
C ARG A 319 2.81 2.29 37.69
N ASP A 320 3.46 3.32 37.13
CA ASP A 320 2.99 3.98 35.90
C ASP A 320 3.19 3.14 34.63
N LYS A 321 4.21 2.27 34.64
CA LYS A 321 4.43 1.31 33.54
C LYS A 321 3.38 0.21 33.57
N ASP A 322 2.97 -0.21 34.77
CA ASP A 322 1.94 -1.23 34.94
C ASP A 322 0.55 -0.70 34.54
N THR A 323 0.20 0.54 34.89
CA THR A 323 -1.09 1.15 34.50
C THR A 323 -1.19 1.36 32.99
N THR A 324 -0.13 1.84 32.34
CA THR A 324 -0.10 2.02 30.88
C THR A 324 -0.19 0.70 30.13
N MET A 325 0.51 -0.34 30.59
CA MET A 325 0.40 -1.70 30.03
C MET A 325 -1.00 -2.29 30.23
N MET A 326 -1.61 -2.06 31.39
CA MET A 326 -2.96 -2.52 31.71
C MET A 326 -4.00 -1.88 30.79
N MET A 327 -3.92 -0.57 30.55
CA MET A 327 -4.81 0.13 29.61
C MET A 327 -4.65 -0.38 28.18
N GLN A 328 -3.42 -0.69 27.73
CA GLN A 328 -3.21 -1.29 26.41
C GLN A 328 -3.88 -2.67 26.28
N LYS A 329 -3.83 -3.50 27.34
CA LYS A 329 -4.52 -4.80 27.35
C LYS A 329 -6.05 -4.65 27.30
N VAL A 330 -6.60 -3.67 28.01
CA VAL A 330 -8.05 -3.35 27.98
C VAL A 330 -8.48 -2.88 26.59
N SER A 331 -7.68 -2.02 25.96
CA SER A 331 -7.93 -1.54 24.59
C SER A 331 -7.91 -2.70 23.58
N TYR A 332 -6.90 -3.57 23.65
CA TYR A 332 -6.78 -4.74 22.78
C TYR A 332 -7.93 -5.73 22.97
N ALA A 333 -8.31 -6.04 24.22
CA ALA A 333 -9.45 -6.92 24.49
C ALA A 333 -10.77 -6.36 23.92
N THR A 334 -10.96 -5.03 23.96
CA THR A 334 -12.12 -4.37 23.37
C THR A 334 -12.12 -4.46 21.85
N GLU A 335 -10.95 -4.33 21.21
CA GLU A 335 -10.80 -4.45 19.76
C GLU A 335 -11.05 -5.90 19.28
N VAL A 336 -10.57 -6.90 20.01
CA VAL A 336 -10.86 -8.33 19.74
C VAL A 336 -12.37 -8.59 19.72
N LEU A 337 -13.14 -7.96 20.62
CA LEU A 337 -14.60 -8.14 20.69
C LEU A 337 -15.35 -7.42 19.56
N LYS A 338 -14.78 -6.37 18.95
CA LYS A 338 -15.37 -5.67 17.80
C LYS A 338 -15.26 -6.47 16.50
N ASN A 339 -14.31 -7.41 16.42
CA ASN A 339 -14.07 -8.21 15.22
C ASN A 339 -14.92 -9.51 15.25
N PRO A 340 -15.94 -9.66 14.38
CA PRO A 340 -16.82 -10.83 14.39
C PRO A 340 -16.12 -12.12 13.93
N ASP A 341 -15.03 -12.00 13.16
CA ASP A 341 -14.29 -13.12 12.58
C ASP A 341 -13.25 -13.75 13.54
N MET A 342 -13.10 -13.19 14.75
CA MET A 342 -12.16 -13.71 15.74
C MET A 342 -12.67 -15.00 16.38
N ASN A 343 -11.75 -15.94 16.65
CA ASN A 343 -12.06 -17.23 17.26
C ASN A 343 -12.83 -17.06 18.58
N GLU A 344 -13.91 -17.83 18.75
CA GLU A 344 -14.79 -17.83 19.92
C GLU A 344 -14.03 -17.93 21.24
N GLU A 345 -12.98 -18.75 21.27
CA GLU A 345 -12.15 -18.94 22.46
C GLU A 345 -11.40 -17.65 22.85
N VAL A 346 -10.89 -16.92 21.85
CA VAL A 346 -10.18 -15.65 22.07
C VAL A 346 -11.15 -14.56 22.52
N ARG A 347 -12.36 -14.52 21.96
CA ARG A 347 -13.42 -13.59 22.40
C ARG A 347 -13.86 -13.88 23.83
N ARG A 348 -13.98 -15.17 24.21
CA ARG A 348 -14.26 -15.58 25.59
C ARG A 348 -13.16 -15.11 26.54
N MET A 349 -11.88 -15.32 26.20
CA MET A 349 -10.75 -14.86 27.00
C MET A 349 -10.71 -13.33 27.15
N ALA A 350 -10.96 -12.58 26.07
CA ALA A 350 -11.04 -11.12 26.12
C ALA A 350 -12.18 -10.63 27.03
N THR A 351 -13.34 -11.30 26.97
CA THR A 351 -14.48 -11.00 27.84
C THR A 351 -14.16 -11.28 29.30
N ASP A 352 -13.56 -12.44 29.61
CA ASP A 352 -13.18 -12.80 30.98
C ASP A 352 -12.08 -11.89 31.54
N PHE A 353 -11.14 -11.46 30.70
CA PHE A 353 -10.14 -10.45 31.07
C PHE A 353 -10.80 -9.12 31.46
N LEU A 354 -11.71 -8.59 30.63
CA LEU A 354 -12.43 -7.35 30.92
C LEU A 354 -13.29 -7.47 32.19
N LYS A 355 -13.96 -8.62 32.40
CA LYS A 355 -14.72 -8.87 33.64
C LYS A 355 -13.83 -8.81 34.88
N ARG A 356 -12.67 -9.48 34.84
CA ARG A 356 -11.70 -9.45 35.96
C ARG A 356 -11.18 -8.04 36.20
N PHE A 357 -10.90 -7.30 35.14
CA PHE A 357 -10.43 -5.91 35.22
C PHE A 357 -11.42 -5.01 35.97
N PHE A 358 -12.71 -5.05 35.61
CA PHE A 358 -13.76 -4.25 36.27
C PHE A 358 -14.18 -4.75 37.66
N MET A 359 -13.83 -5.99 38.03
CA MET A 359 -14.07 -6.51 39.38
C MET A 359 -12.92 -6.20 40.36
N GLN A 360 -11.78 -5.74 39.85
CA GLN A 360 -10.58 -5.49 40.63
C GLN A 360 -10.40 -4.00 40.99
N GLU A 361 -11.16 -3.11 40.36
CA GLU A 361 -11.49 -1.76 40.86
C GLU A 361 -12.66 -1.82 41.84
#